data_AF-A0A0D2K5D5-F1
#
_entry.id   AF-A0A0D2K5D5-F1
#
_cell.length_a   1.000
_cell.length_b   1.000
_cell.length_c   1.000
_cell.angle_alpha   90.00
_cell.angle_beta   90.00
_cell.angle_gamma   90.00
#
_symmetry.space_group_name_H-M   'P 1'
#
loop_
_entity.id
_entity.type
_entity.pdbx_description
1 polymer ?
#
loop_
_entity_poly.entity_id
_entity_poly.type
_entity_poly.pdbx_seq_one_letter_code
_entity_poly.pdbx_strand_id
1 'polypeptide(L)' 'MRLADGVLLVVDALEGVVAVAERAARQAVAEGLAVTLLISKVDRLILELKLPPADAYYKLKHTIEEINKVLYEAA' A
#
# COMPACT_ATOMS: atom_id res chain seq x y z
N MET A 1 -2.10 16.79 5.83
CA MET A 1 -1.56 16.67 4.46
C MET A 1 -1.44 18.04 3.78
N ARG A 2 -2.30 19.01 4.12
CA ARG A 2 -2.33 20.48 3.89
C ARG A 2 -1.09 21.30 3.45
N LEU A 3 0.15 20.85 3.63
CA LEU A 3 1.36 21.55 3.17
C LEU A 3 2.21 20.70 2.20
N ALA A 4 1.80 19.47 1.94
CA ALA A 4 2.48 18.54 1.06
C ALA A 4 1.79 18.55 -0.30
N ASP A 5 2.59 18.45 -1.36
CA ASP A 5 2.09 18.30 -2.74
C ASP A 5 1.76 16.84 -3.10
N GLY A 6 2.13 15.90 -2.23
CA GLY A 6 1.93 14.46 -2.42
C GLY A 6 2.24 13.65 -1.18
N VAL A 7 1.94 12.36 -1.25
CA VAL A 7 2.08 11.42 -0.13
C VAL A 7 2.80 10.16 -0.60
N LEU A 8 3.81 9.74 0.17
CA LEU A 8 4.39 8.41 0.07
C LEU A 8 3.66 7.49 1.05
N LEU A 9 2.75 6.66 0.55
CA LEU A 9 2.00 5.69 1.35
C LEU A 9 2.85 4.43 1.53
N VAL A 10 3.32 4.17 2.76
CA VAL A 10 4.15 3.01 3.07
C VAL A 10 3.29 1.88 3.64
N VAL A 11 3.39 0.70 3.03
CA VAL A 11 2.65 -0.51 3.42
C VAL A 11 3.64 -1.64 3.67
N ASP A 12 3.47 -2.44 4.71
CA ASP A 12 4.31 -3.62 4.98
C ASP A 12 3.88 -4.76 4.06
N ALA A 13 4.83 -5.39 3.35
CA ALA A 13 4.55 -6.47 2.40
C ALA A 13 3.89 -7.69 3.05
N LEU A 14 4.21 -7.96 4.32
CA LEU A 14 3.67 -9.09 5.07
C LEU A 14 2.26 -8.78 5.56
N GLU A 15 2.10 -7.67 6.29
CA GLU A 15 0.81 -7.29 6.91
C GLU A 15 -0.21 -6.86 5.85
N GLY A 16 0.23 -6.27 4.75
CA GLY A 16 -0.63 -5.75 3.70
C GLY A 16 -1.34 -4.46 4.12
N VAL A 17 -2.50 -4.20 3.52
CA VAL A 17 -3.25 -2.97 3.77
C VAL A 17 -3.98 -3.06 5.10
N VAL A 18 -3.56 -2.23 6.06
CA VAL A 18 -4.20 -2.12 7.38
C VAL A 18 -5.03 -0.84 7.49
N ALA A 19 -5.96 -0.79 8.45
CA ALA A 19 -6.92 0.32 8.60
C ALA A 19 -6.29 1.73 8.64
N VAL A 20 -5.05 1.85 9.14
CA VAL A 20 -4.30 3.13 9.13
C VAL A 20 -3.91 3.54 7.71
N ALA A 21 -3.40 2.60 6.91
CA ALA A 21 -3.03 2.85 5.52
C ALA A 21 -4.26 3.23 4.69
N GLU A 22 -5.40 2.58 4.92
CA GLU A 22 -6.66 2.94 4.26
C GLU A 22 -7.11 4.36 4.61
N ARG A 23 -7.10 4.72 5.91
CA ARG A 23 -7.48 6.07 6.36
C ARG A 23 -6.55 7.13 5.77
N ALA A 24 -5.25 6.85 5.73
CA ALA A 24 -4.28 7.75 5.12
C ALA A 24 -4.51 7.92 3.61
N ALA A 25 -4.79 6.83 2.89
CA ALA A 25 -5.13 6.87 1.47
C ALA A 25 -6.41 7.69 1.21
N ARG A 26 -7.49 7.43 1.97
CA ARG A 26 -8.75 8.19 1.87
C ARG A 26 -8.55 9.67 2.17
N GLN A 27 -7.74 10.01 3.16
CA GLN A 27 -7.40 11.40 3.47
C GLN A 27 -6.59 12.06 2.34
N ALA A 28 -5.63 11.36 1.74
CA ALA A 28 -4.83 11.88 0.64
C ALA A 28 -5.70 12.21 -0.58
N VAL A 29 -6.64 11.33 -0.91
CA VAL A 29 -7.60 11.56 -2.01
C VAL A 29 -8.53 12.74 -1.69
N ALA A 30 -9.07 12.81 -0.47
CA ALA A 30 -9.92 13.93 -0.05
C ALA A 30 -9.20 15.29 -0.09
N GLU A 31 -7.88 15.31 0.16
CA GLU A 31 -7.04 16.50 0.05
C GLU A 31 -6.47 16.71 -1.38
N GLY A 32 -6.83 15.88 -2.35
CA GLY A 32 -6.43 15.99 -3.76
C GLY A 32 -4.94 15.76 -4.02
N LEU A 33 -4.28 14.99 -3.15
CA LEU A 33 -2.83 14.79 -3.22
C LEU A 33 -2.45 13.62 -4.13
N ALA A 34 -1.31 13.77 -4.83
CA ALA A 34 -0.71 12.67 -5.57
C ALA A 34 -0.21 11.59 -4.60
N VAL A 35 -0.63 10.34 -4.80
CA VAL A 35 -0.25 9.20 -3.94
C VAL A 35 0.77 8.32 -4.65
N THR A 36 1.89 8.06 -3.98
CA THR A 36 2.88 7.05 -4.38
C THR A 36 2.90 5.92 -3.37
N LEU A 37 2.73 4.68 -3.80
CA LEU A 37 2.78 3.50 -2.93
C LEU A 37 4.22 2.97 -2.80
N LEU A 38 4.67 2.77 -1.57
CA LEU A 38 5.87 2.02 -1.22
C LEU A 38 5.50 0.76 -0.47
N ILE A 39 5.74 -0.40 -1.07
CA ILE A 39 5.62 -1.69 -0.37
C ILE A 39 6.98 -2.01 0.28
N SER A 40 7.02 -1.88 1.61
CA SER A 40 8.20 -2.04 2.45
C SER A 40 8.34 -3.48 2.98
N LYS A 41 9.55 -3.83 3.44
CA LYS A 41 9.86 -5.12 4.08
C LYS A 41 9.55 -6.36 3.22
N VAL A 42 9.79 -6.27 1.91
CA VAL A 42 9.59 -7.39 0.95
C VAL A 42 10.47 -8.59 1.30
N ASP A 43 11.61 -8.37 1.93
CA ASP A 43 12.50 -9.41 2.46
C ASP A 43 11.78 -10.38 3.42
N ARG A 44 10.77 -9.93 4.17
CA ARG A 44 9.97 -10.79 5.06
C ARG A 44 9.19 -11.87 4.32
N LEU A 45 8.78 -11.60 3.07
CA LEU A 45 8.14 -12.63 2.23
C LEU A 45 9.10 -13.79 1.93
N ILE A 46 10.40 -13.50 1.88
CA ILE A 46 11.46 -14.45 1.53
C ILE A 46 12.03 -15.12 2.79
N LEU A 47 12.35 -14.33 3.81
CA LEU A 47 13.09 -14.79 4.98
C LEU A 47 12.17 -15.35 6.07
N GLU A 48 11.02 -14.72 6.31
CA GLU A 48 10.06 -15.14 7.33
C GLU A 48 9.06 -16.15 6.76
N LEU A 49 8.31 -15.77 5.71
CA LEU A 49 7.30 -16.65 5.12
C LEU A 49 7.86 -17.69 4.16
N LYS A 50 9.07 -17.49 3.63
CA LYS A 50 9.73 -18.41 2.68
C LYS A 50 8.86 -18.74 1.47
N LEU A 51 8.13 -17.74 0.96
CA LEU A 51 7.26 -17.91 -0.19
C LEU A 51 8.07 -18.20 -1.46
N PRO A 52 7.58 -19.08 -2.35
CA PRO A 52 8.06 -19.14 -3.72
C PRO A 52 7.94 -17.76 -4.40
N PRO A 53 8.82 -17.41 -5.36
CA PRO A 53 8.77 -16.12 -6.04
C PRO A 53 7.43 -15.80 -6.71
N ALA A 54 6.74 -16.81 -7.23
CA ALA A 54 5.42 -16.66 -7.83
C ALA A 54 4.36 -16.22 -6.79
N ASP A 55 4.37 -16.83 -5.61
CA ASP A 55 3.42 -16.50 -4.53
C ASP A 55 3.72 -15.13 -3.93
N ALA A 56 5.00 -14.78 -3.79
CA ALA A 56 5.42 -13.43 -3.38
C ALA A 56 4.94 -12.37 -4.39
N TYR A 57 5.04 -12.64 -5.70
CA TYR A 57 4.47 -11.77 -6.74
C TYR A 57 2.96 -11.58 -6.55
N TYR A 58 2.20 -12.67 -6.37
CA TYR A 58 0.75 -12.56 -6.18
C TYR A 58 0.38 -11.80 -4.90
N LYS A 59 1.14 -11.97 -3.82
CA LYS A 59 0.98 -11.20 -2.58
C LYS A 59 1.18 -9.70 -2.81
N LEU A 60 2.27 -9.31 -3.49
CA LEU A 60 2.55 -7.91 -3.81
C LEU A 60 1.49 -7.32 -4.74
N LYS A 61 1.08 -8.07 -5.76
CA LYS A 61 0.02 -7.68 -6.69
C LYS A 61 -1.30 -7.43 -5.94
N HIS A 62 -1.68 -8.33 -5.03
CA HIS A 62 -2.87 -8.18 -4.19
C HIS A 62 -2.83 -6.89 -3.36
N THR A 63 -1.70 -6.57 -2.74
CA THR A 63 -1.54 -5.31 -1.99
C THR A 63 -1.75 -4.07 -2.86
N ILE A 64 -1.27 -4.09 -4.11
CA ILE A 64 -1.49 -3.00 -5.07
C ILE A 64 -2.98 -2.89 -5.43
N GLU A 65 -3.64 -4.02 -5.68
CA GLU A 65 -5.07 -4.08 -6.01
C GLU A 65 -5.94 -3.55 -4.86
N GLU A 66 -5.62 -3.91 -3.61
CA GLU A 66 -6.32 -3.41 -2.41
C GLU A 66 -6.19 -1.89 -2.26
N ILE A 67 -4.97 -1.33 -2.39
CA ILE A 67 -4.78 0.12 -2.32
C ILE A 67 -5.51 0.83 -3.45
N ASN A 68 -5.44 0.31 -4.68
CA ASN A 68 -6.15 0.89 -5.81
C ASN A 68 -7.66 0.91 -5.56
N LYS A 69 -8.23 -0.16 -5.02
CA LYS A 69 -9.65 -0.21 -4.64
C LYS A 69 -10.00 0.91 -3.65
N VAL A 70 -9.20 1.12 -2.60
CA VAL A 70 -9.43 2.19 -1.62
C VAL A 70 -9.35 3.57 -2.28
N LEU A 71 -8.38 3.79 -3.18
CA LEU A 71 -8.22 5.06 -3.90
C LEU A 71 -9.41 5.34 -4.83
N TYR A 72 -9.90 4.34 -5.57
CA TYR A 72 -11.06 4.49 -6.46
C TYR A 72 -12.37 4.72 -5.70
N GLU A 73 -12.56 4.08 -4.54
CA GLU A 73 -13.73 4.29 -3.69
C GLU A 73 -13.74 5.65 -2.96
N ALA A 74 -12.57 6.27 -2.83
CA ALA A 74 -12.40 7.55 -2.12
C ALA A 74 -12.47 8.77 -3.04
N ALA A 75 -12.33 8.57 -4.35
CA ALA A 75 -12.37 9.61 -5.38
C ALA A 75 -13.81 9.98 -5.75
#